data_AF-A0A1B0AKL6-F1
#
_entry.id   AF-A0A1B0AKL6-F1
#
_cell.length_a   1.000
_cell.length_b   1.000
_cell.length_c   1.000
_cell.angle_alpha   90.00
_cell.angle_beta   90.00
_cell.angle_gamma   90.00
#
_symmetry.space_group_name_H-M   'P 1'
#
loop_
_entity.id
_entity.type
_entity.pdbx_description
1 polymer ?
#
loop_
_entity_poly.entity_id
_entity_poly.type
_entity_poly.pdbx_seq_one_letter_code
_entity_poly.pdbx_strand_id
1 'polypeptide(L)'
;MKSVLSKVFNHSKNLDCCLIVYQPYRPLLQLVQDMGQEDQLLTFSWRIVNDSLRTDIAIACLQITCVILQKDSMKQWFAELNIDLDKVQEIVRAIVNLFELWKDWKEKDEMQMLLAKIPKPKPLYKKASSMRD
;
A
#
# COMPACT_ATOMS: atom_id res chain seq x y z
N MET A 1 2.88 29.19 -0.37
CA MET A 1 1.50 29.01 0.17
C MET A 1 0.43 28.85 -0.92
N LYS A 2 0.26 29.79 -1.87
CA LYS A 2 -0.78 29.70 -2.95
C LYS A 2 -0.73 28.42 -3.81
N SER A 3 0.47 27.94 -4.17
CA SER A 3 0.65 26.71 -4.98
C SER A 3 0.20 25.43 -4.25
N VAL A 4 0.40 25.36 -2.93
CA VAL A 4 0.00 24.20 -2.11
C VAL A 4 -1.53 24.14 -2.00
N LEU A 5 -2.17 25.27 -1.71
CA LEU A 5 -3.63 25.35 -1.60
C LEU A 5 -4.34 24.94 -2.90
N SER A 6 -3.83 25.40 -4.05
CA SER A 6 -4.38 25.01 -5.35
C SER A 6 -4.25 23.50 -5.63
N LYS A 7 -3.14 22.87 -5.24
CA LYS A 7 -2.96 21.41 -5.37
C LYS A 7 -3.90 20.64 -4.46
N VAL A 8 -4.05 21.05 -3.20
CA VAL A 8 -4.95 20.39 -2.23
C VAL A 8 -6.40 20.45 -2.73
N PHE A 9 -6.83 21.60 -3.25
CA PHE A 9 -8.17 21.75 -3.82
C PHE A 9 -8.40 20.84 -5.03
N ASN A 10 -7.45 20.83 -5.97
CA ASN A 10 -7.56 19.95 -7.14
C ASN A 10 -7.53 18.47 -6.75
N HIS A 11 -6.73 18.09 -5.75
CA HIS A 11 -6.67 16.71 -5.26
C HIS A 11 -8.00 16.29 -4.61
N SER A 12 -8.57 17.12 -3.74
CA SER A 12 -9.89 16.88 -3.14
C SER A 12 -10.98 16.72 -4.19
N LYS A 13 -10.95 17.55 -5.24
CA LYS A 13 -11.90 17.48 -6.35
C LYS A 13 -11.73 16.20 -7.17
N ASN A 14 -10.51 15.77 -7.41
CA ASN A 14 -10.21 14.54 -8.17
C ASN A 14 -10.54 13.25 -7.39
N LEU A 15 -10.62 13.34 -6.06
CA LEU A 15 -11.00 12.23 -5.18
C LEU A 15 -12.50 12.23 -4.80
N ASP A 16 -13.32 13.04 -5.47
CA ASP A 16 -14.74 13.21 -5.14
C ASP A 16 -15.02 13.54 -3.66
N CYS A 17 -14.06 14.19 -2.99
CA CYS A 17 -14.09 14.48 -1.54
C CYS A 17 -14.18 13.25 -0.61
N CYS A 18 -13.83 12.06 -1.09
CA CYS A 18 -13.68 10.85 -0.28
C CYS A 18 -12.38 10.90 0.55
N LEU A 19 -12.41 11.61 1.68
CA LEU A 19 -11.23 11.84 2.53
C LEU A 19 -11.06 10.82 3.66
N ILE A 20 -12.07 10.00 3.91
CA ILE A 20 -12.02 8.97 4.96
C ILE A 20 -11.48 7.68 4.35
N VAL A 21 -10.31 7.26 4.82
CA VAL A 21 -9.65 6.02 4.39
C VAL A 21 -9.63 5.04 5.55
N TYR A 22 -10.24 3.87 5.37
CA TYR A 22 -10.17 2.78 6.36
C TYR A 22 -8.78 2.17 6.35
N GLN A 23 -8.16 2.01 7.51
CA GLN A 23 -6.80 1.46 7.61
C GLN A 23 -6.80 0.04 8.19
N PRO A 24 -5.93 -0.86 7.71
CA PRO A 24 -5.92 -2.28 8.09
C PRO A 24 -5.37 -2.55 9.51
N TYR A 25 -4.83 -1.55 10.22
CA TYR A 25 -4.28 -1.72 11.57
C TYR A 25 -5.33 -2.10 12.61
N ARG A 26 -6.54 -1.53 12.50
CA ARG A 26 -7.62 -1.79 13.45
C ARG A 26 -8.10 -3.25 13.40
N PRO A 27 -8.43 -3.83 12.22
CA PRO A 27 -8.76 -5.25 12.14
C PRO A 27 -7.56 -6.14 12.47
N LEU A 28 -6.32 -5.76 12.12
CA LEU A 28 -5.14 -6.55 12.51
C LEU A 28 -5.04 -6.76 14.03
N LEU A 29 -5.23 -5.70 14.82
CA LEU A 29 -5.19 -5.80 16.28
C LEU A 29 -6.25 -6.75 16.84
N GLN A 30 -7.45 -6.74 16.26
CA GLN A 30 -8.55 -7.63 16.67
C GLN A 30 -8.20 -9.10 16.36
N LEU A 31 -7.69 -9.37 15.16
CA LEU A 31 -7.30 -10.73 14.75
C LEU A 31 -6.18 -11.30 15.64
N VAL A 32 -5.19 -10.48 15.99
CA VAL A 32 -4.10 -10.92 16.90
C VAL A 32 -4.60 -11.14 18.32
N GLN A 33 -5.57 -10.34 18.79
CA GLN A 33 -6.20 -10.56 20.09
C GLN A 33 -6.98 -11.87 20.11
N ASP A 34 -7.76 -12.16 19.05
CA ASP A 34 -8.52 -13.40 18.92
C ASP A 34 -7.62 -14.65 18.84
N MET A 35 -6.40 -14.50 18.32
CA MET A 35 -5.37 -15.56 18.30
C MET A 35 -4.64 -15.77 19.63
N GLY A 36 -4.89 -14.95 20.66
CA GLY A 36 -4.28 -15.08 21.98
C GLY A 36 -3.07 -14.18 22.25
N GLN A 37 -2.98 -13.01 21.59
CA GLN A 37 -1.95 -11.98 21.80
C GLN A 37 -0.50 -12.47 21.64
N GLU A 38 -0.10 -12.74 20.39
CA GLU A 38 1.32 -12.96 20.06
C GLU A 38 2.01 -11.65 19.61
N ASP A 39 2.79 -11.03 20.51
CA ASP A 39 3.50 -9.76 20.23
C ASP A 39 4.49 -9.85 19.04
N GLN A 40 5.13 -11.02 18.87
CA GLN A 40 6.04 -11.25 17.75
C GLN A 40 5.29 -11.25 16.41
N LEU A 41 4.13 -11.90 16.39
CA LEU A 41 3.27 -11.99 15.22
C LEU A 41 2.68 -10.63 14.85
N LEU A 42 2.28 -9.84 15.86
CA LEU A 42 1.85 -8.46 15.67
C LEU A 42 2.95 -7.62 15.05
N THR A 43 4.16 -7.68 15.60
CA THR A 43 5.30 -6.84 15.15
C THR A 43 5.65 -7.12 13.70
N PHE A 44 5.73 -8.39 13.30
CA PHE A 44 6.01 -8.76 11.92
C PHE A 44 4.85 -8.42 10.98
N SER A 45 3.62 -8.75 11.35
CA SER A 45 2.44 -8.47 10.52
C SER A 45 2.26 -6.96 10.31
N TRP A 46 2.50 -6.16 11.34
CA TRP A 46 2.44 -4.69 11.26
C TRP A 46 3.44 -4.14 10.25
N ARG A 47 4.66 -4.72 10.21
CA ARG A 47 5.69 -4.32 9.26
C ARG A 47 5.27 -4.59 7.82
N ILE A 48 4.75 -5.79 7.55
CA ILE A 48 4.26 -6.17 6.22
C ILE A 48 3.07 -5.30 5.80
N VAL A 49 2.15 -4.99 6.73
CA VAL A 49 1.03 -4.08 6.47
C VAL A 49 1.51 -2.68 6.08
N ASN A 50 2.52 -2.14 6.77
CA ASN A 50 3.10 -0.83 6.42
C ASN A 50 3.67 -0.81 4.99
N ASP A 51 4.32 -1.89 4.58
CA ASP A 51 4.94 -1.99 3.25
C ASP A 51 3.89 -2.19 2.14
N SER A 52 2.75 -2.80 2.47
CA SER A 52 1.71 -3.13 1.50
C SER A 52 0.77 -1.95 1.17
N LEU A 53 0.67 -0.94 2.06
CA LEU A 53 -0.14 0.30 1.96
C LEU A 53 -1.60 0.13 1.47
N ARG A 54 -2.13 -1.10 1.45
CA ARG A 54 -3.46 -1.46 0.95
C ARG A 54 -4.30 -2.08 2.06
N THR A 55 -5.57 -1.75 2.02
CA THR A 55 -6.52 -1.83 3.15
C THR A 55 -7.16 -3.20 3.32
N ASP A 56 -7.07 -4.09 2.32
CA ASP A 56 -7.78 -5.38 2.28
C ASP A 56 -6.92 -6.57 2.75
N ILE A 57 -5.85 -6.31 3.49
CA ILE A 57 -4.67 -7.21 3.52
C ILE A 57 -4.30 -7.71 4.93
N ALA A 58 -4.99 -7.28 5.99
CA ALA A 58 -4.59 -7.66 7.36
C ALA A 58 -4.45 -9.19 7.56
N ILE A 59 -5.37 -9.97 7.00
CA ILE A 59 -5.38 -11.45 7.07
C ILE A 59 -4.27 -12.06 6.20
N ALA A 60 -4.03 -11.51 5.01
CA ALA A 60 -2.95 -11.97 4.14
C ALA A 60 -1.57 -11.68 4.76
N CYS A 61 -1.37 -10.51 5.36
CA CYS A 61 -0.13 -10.17 6.09
C CYS A 61 0.09 -11.08 7.29
N LEU A 62 -1.01 -11.40 8.01
CA LEU A 62 -0.98 -12.34 9.13
C LEU A 62 -0.56 -13.73 8.66
N GLN A 63 -1.14 -14.20 7.55
CA GLN A 63 -0.82 -15.50 6.97
C GLN A 63 0.64 -15.60 6.53
N ILE A 64 1.18 -14.56 5.87
CA ILE A 64 2.61 -14.50 5.51
C ILE A 64 3.48 -14.56 6.76
N THR A 65 3.13 -13.82 7.80
CA THR A 65 3.87 -13.83 9.08
C THR A 65 3.84 -15.21 9.74
N CYS A 66 2.69 -15.88 9.75
CA CYS A 66 2.56 -17.24 10.27
C CYS A 66 3.47 -18.23 9.52
N VAL A 67 3.55 -18.09 8.19
CA VAL A 67 4.43 -18.93 7.34
C VAL A 67 5.90 -18.66 7.64
N ILE A 68 6.30 -17.40 7.78
CA ILE A 68 7.69 -17.02 8.10
C ILE A 68 8.09 -17.54 9.49
N LEU A 69 7.19 -17.44 10.48
CA LEU A 69 7.42 -17.88 11.86
C LEU A 69 7.19 -19.38 12.08
N GLN A 70 6.85 -20.15 11.04
CA GLN A 70 6.54 -21.59 11.09
C GLN A 70 5.50 -21.95 12.16
N LYS A 71 4.49 -21.10 12.35
CA LYS A 71 3.39 -21.30 13.31
C LYS A 71 2.27 -22.13 12.67
N ASP A 72 2.46 -23.44 12.61
CA ASP A 72 1.47 -24.37 12.02
C ASP A 72 0.13 -24.41 12.75
N SER A 73 0.12 -24.08 14.05
CA SER A 73 -1.07 -24.03 14.92
C SER A 73 -2.16 -23.08 14.40
N MET A 74 -1.78 -22.10 13.57
CA MET A 74 -2.69 -21.06 13.09
C MET A 74 -3.51 -21.50 11.87
N LYS A 75 -3.18 -22.62 11.23
CA LYS A 75 -3.90 -23.14 10.04
C LYS A 75 -5.36 -23.46 10.34
N GLN A 76 -5.63 -24.02 11.52
CA GLN A 76 -6.99 -24.35 11.94
C GLN A 76 -7.82 -23.08 12.17
N TRP A 77 -7.24 -22.06 12.79
CA TRP A 77 -7.90 -20.78 13.00
C TRP A 77 -8.29 -20.10 11.67
N PHE A 78 -7.43 -20.15 10.65
CA PHE A 78 -7.78 -19.64 9.31
C PHE A 78 -8.92 -20.43 8.64
N ALA A 79 -9.04 -21.73 8.89
CA ALA A 79 -10.11 -22.56 8.35
C ALA A 79 -11.47 -22.29 9.03
N GLU A 80 -11.46 -21.78 10.25
CA GLU A 80 -12.67 -21.37 10.99
C GLU A 80 -13.19 -19.99 10.56
N LEU A 81 -12.41 -19.22 9.80
CA LEU A 81 -12.84 -17.94 9.26
C LEU A 81 -13.83 -18.14 8.09
N ASN A 82 -14.98 -17.47 8.15
CA ASN A 82 -15.93 -17.43 7.04
C ASN A 82 -15.49 -16.44 5.95
N ILE A 83 -14.32 -16.67 5.36
CA ILE A 83 -13.66 -15.76 4.42
C ILE A 83 -13.23 -16.54 3.18
N ASP A 84 -13.31 -15.87 2.03
CA ASP A 84 -12.85 -16.39 0.74
C ASP A 84 -11.31 -16.50 0.71
N LEU A 85 -10.81 -17.70 1.02
CA LEU A 85 -9.38 -17.99 1.09
C LEU A 85 -8.69 -17.85 -0.28
N ASP A 86 -9.41 -18.04 -1.39
CA ASP A 86 -8.82 -17.90 -2.73
C ASP A 86 -8.44 -16.45 -3.01
N LYS A 87 -9.32 -15.50 -2.66
CA LYS A 87 -8.99 -14.06 -2.72
C LYS A 87 -7.84 -13.68 -1.80
N VAL A 88 -7.79 -14.24 -0.59
CA VAL A 88 -6.68 -14.00 0.34
C VAL A 88 -5.37 -14.51 -0.28
N GLN A 89 -5.37 -15.67 -0.92
CA GLN A 89 -4.20 -16.22 -1.59
C GLN A 89 -3.72 -15.37 -2.78
N GLU A 90 -4.63 -14.79 -3.56
CA GLU A 90 -4.25 -13.85 -4.63
C GLU A 90 -3.52 -12.62 -4.07
N ILE A 91 -4.03 -12.08 -2.96
CA ILE A 91 -3.42 -10.94 -2.27
C ILE A 91 -2.05 -11.33 -1.71
N VAL A 92 -1.93 -12.50 -1.07
CA VAL A 92 -0.66 -13.03 -0.57
C VAL A 92 0.38 -13.13 -1.70
N ARG A 93 0.01 -13.69 -2.86
CA ARG A 93 0.91 -13.76 -4.03
C ARG A 93 1.35 -12.36 -4.50
N ALA A 94 0.43 -11.39 -4.53
CA ALA A 94 0.76 -10.04 -4.92
C ALA A 94 1.79 -9.39 -3.98
N ILE A 95 1.69 -9.63 -2.67
CA ILE A 95 2.65 -9.14 -1.66
C ILE A 95 4.00 -9.83 -1.79
N VAL A 96 4.02 -11.16 -1.99
CA VAL A 96 5.27 -11.89 -2.18
C VAL A 96 5.99 -11.39 -3.43
N ASN A 97 5.28 -11.22 -4.54
CA ASN A 97 5.83 -10.66 -5.78
C ASN A 97 6.37 -9.23 -5.58
N LEU A 98 5.74 -8.42 -4.72
CA LEU A 98 6.23 -7.09 -4.35
C LEU A 98 7.59 -7.18 -3.64
N PHE A 99 7.73 -8.10 -2.68
CA PHE A 99 9.00 -8.29 -1.96
C PHE A 99 10.10 -8.87 -2.85
N GLU A 100 9.76 -9.75 -3.79
CA GLU A 100 10.71 -10.24 -4.80
C GLU A 100 11.22 -9.11 -5.69
N LEU A 101 10.31 -8.25 -6.19
CA LEU A 101 10.68 -7.09 -6.99
C LEU A 101 11.56 -6.13 -6.20
N TRP A 102 11.21 -5.86 -4.93
CA TRP A 102 11.95 -4.92 -4.10
C TRP A 102 13.38 -5.38 -3.80
N LYS A 103 13.61 -6.70 -3.72
CA LYS A 103 14.95 -7.27 -3.49
C LYS A 103 15.95 -6.90 -4.59
N ASP A 104 15.49 -6.90 -5.85
CA ASP A 104 16.35 -6.67 -7.01
C ASP A 104 16.35 -5.21 -7.48
N TRP A 105 15.45 -4.39 -6.95
CA TRP A 105 15.28 -2.99 -7.35
C TRP A 105 16.43 -2.08 -6.91
N LYS A 106 17.12 -1.46 -7.87
CA LYS A 106 18.15 -0.44 -7.61
C LYS A 106 17.60 0.96 -7.77
N GLU A 107 17.05 1.48 -6.68
CA GLU A 107 16.33 2.76 -6.65
C GLU A 107 17.12 3.92 -7.30
N LYS A 108 18.41 4.06 -7.00
CA LYS A 108 19.22 5.19 -7.50
C LYS A 108 19.41 5.19 -9.02
N ASP A 109 19.57 4.01 -9.62
CA ASP A 109 19.87 3.88 -11.04
C ASP A 109 18.56 3.92 -11.87
N GLU A 110 17.51 3.29 -11.36
CA GLU A 110 16.23 3.15 -12.08
C GLU A 110 15.33 4.38 -11.92
N MET A 111 15.33 5.06 -10.77
CA MET A 111 14.52 6.27 -10.58
C MET A 111 14.86 7.37 -11.58
N GLN A 112 16.14 7.61 -11.86
CA GLN A 112 16.55 8.66 -12.79
C GLN A 112 16.07 8.37 -14.21
N MET A 113 16.16 7.10 -14.65
CA MET A 113 15.64 6.67 -15.94
C MET A 113 14.11 6.79 -16.03
N LEU A 114 13.39 6.45 -14.96
CA LEU A 114 11.93 6.56 -14.91
C LEU A 114 11.46 8.00 -14.91
N LEU A 115 12.09 8.87 -14.12
CA LEU A 115 11.77 10.30 -14.08
C LEU A 115 11.95 10.97 -15.44
N ALA A 116 12.95 10.54 -16.22
CA ALA A 116 13.17 11.03 -17.58
C ALA A 116 12.04 10.61 -18.55
N LYS A 117 11.40 9.46 -18.31
CA LYS A 117 10.26 8.96 -19.11
C LYS A 117 8.93 9.58 -18.73
N ILE A 118 8.83 10.25 -17.57
CA ILE A 118 7.58 10.88 -17.14
C ILE A 118 7.22 11.99 -18.14
N PRO A 119 6.03 11.92 -18.77
CA PRO A 119 5.56 12.97 -19.65
C PRO A 119 5.48 14.29 -18.88
N LYS A 120 6.28 15.27 -19.30
CA LYS A 120 6.26 16.58 -18.66
C LYS A 120 4.91 17.24 -18.92
N PRO A 121 4.34 17.97 -17.95
CA PRO A 121 3.12 18.72 -18.16
C PRO A 121 3.31 19.66 -19.35
N LYS A 122 2.39 19.65 -20.30
CA LYS A 122 2.44 20.56 -21.45
C LYS A 122 2.43 21.99 -20.91
N PRO A 123 3.44 22.82 -21.22
CA PRO A 123 3.43 24.21 -20.78
C PRO A 123 2.23 24.92 -21.42
N LEU A 124 1.43 25.61 -20.59
CA LEU A 124 0.41 26.51 -21.09
C LEU A 124 1.11 27.63 -21.87
N TYR A 125 0.66 27.84 -23.10
CA TYR A 125 1.21 28.73 -24.12
C TYR A 125 1.63 30.10 -23.52
N LYS A 126 2.90 30.50 -23.68
CA LYS A 126 3.32 31.89 -23.44
C LYS A 126 2.72 32.75 -24.56
N LYS A 127 1.54 33.32 -24.33
CA LYS A 127 1.01 34.43 -25.15
C LYS A 127 1.19 35.75 -24.37
N ALA A 128 2.37 36.34 -24.51
CA ALA A 128 2.71 37.74 -24.25
C ALA A 128 4.18 37.89 -24.69
N SER A 129 4.61 38.71 -25.65
CA SER A 129 4.04 39.89 -26.29
C SER A 129 4.94 40.22 -27.49
N SER A 130 4.47 40.04 -28.74
CA SER A 130 5.03 40.69 -29.93
C SER A 130 4.06 41.77 -30.43
N MET A 131 3.68 42.67 -29.53
CA MET A 131 3.02 43.92 -29.88
C MET A 131 3.72 45.03 -29.12
N ARG A 132 4.80 45.54 -29.72
CA ARG A 132 5.37 46.89 -29.57
C ARG A 132 6.28 47.05 -30.79
N ASP A 133 5.64 47.22 -31.94
CA ASP A 133 6.11 48.17 -32.94
C ASP A 133 5.57 49.55 -32.52
#